data_AF-A0A2N6VMX8-F1
#
_entry.id   AF-A0A2N6VMX8-F1
#
_cell.length_a   1.000
_cell.length_b   1.000
_cell.length_c   1.000
_cell.angle_alpha   90.00
_cell.angle_beta   90.00
_cell.angle_gamma   90.00
#
_symmetry.space_group_name_H-M   'P 1'
#
loop_
_entity.id
_entity.type
_entity.pdbx_description
1 polymer ?
#
loop_
_entity_poly.entity_id
_entity_poly.type
_entity_poly.pdbx_seq_one_letter_code
_entity_poly.pdbx_strand_id
1 'polypeptide(L)'
;MAESGKGSEAVDHKRRGFFGTIARFFAEVMSELKKVVTPTRKELINMFGVVLGFVIVMIVIVLTVDFVFGKLIGFAFARTPIWPLW
;
A
#
# COMPACT_ATOMS: atom_id res chain seq x y z
N MET A 1 -53.31 3.61 42.60
CA MET A 1 -52.47 2.40 42.75
C MET A 1 -52.66 1.59 41.47
N ALA A 2 -51.67 1.10 40.73
CA ALA A 2 -50.30 0.76 41.07
C ALA A 2 -49.34 1.03 39.89
N GLU A 3 -48.09 1.22 40.28
CA GLU A 3 -46.89 1.37 39.46
C GLU A 3 -46.46 0.05 38.79
N SER A 4 -45.55 0.20 37.83
CA SER A 4 -44.39 -0.68 37.65
C SER A 4 -44.49 -1.76 36.57
N GLY A 5 -43.98 -1.38 35.41
CA GLY A 5 -43.48 -2.29 34.39
C GLY A 5 -42.16 -1.78 33.81
N LYS A 6 -41.24 -1.31 34.68
CA LYS A 6 -39.88 -0.96 34.28
C LYS A 6 -39.05 -2.24 34.20
N GLY A 7 -39.18 -2.94 33.08
CA GLY A 7 -38.34 -4.09 32.72
C GLY A 7 -36.96 -3.63 32.30
N SER A 8 -36.14 -3.27 33.27
CA SER A 8 -34.68 -3.29 33.14
C SER A 8 -34.19 -4.67 33.58
N GLU A 9 -33.02 -5.05 33.06
CA GLU A 9 -32.14 -6.09 33.63
C GLU A 9 -32.33 -7.51 33.10
N ALA A 10 -32.07 -7.67 31.80
CA ALA A 10 -31.36 -8.85 31.30
C ALA A 10 -30.03 -8.40 30.67
N VAL A 11 -29.21 -7.68 31.45
CA VAL A 11 -27.80 -7.46 31.11
C VAL A 11 -27.06 -8.72 31.53
N ASP A 12 -26.87 -9.60 30.55
CA ASP A 12 -26.14 -10.86 30.63
C ASP A 12 -24.75 -10.65 31.25
N HIS A 13 -24.68 -10.89 32.55
CA HIS A 13 -23.48 -10.91 33.37
C HIS A 13 -22.81 -12.28 33.22
N LYS A 14 -22.30 -12.63 32.03
CA LYS A 14 -21.43 -13.81 31.91
C LYS A 14 -20.38 -13.64 30.83
N ARG A 15 -19.11 -13.79 31.24
CA ARG A 15 -17.86 -13.84 30.43
C ARG A 15 -17.20 -12.50 30.05
N ARG A 16 -17.05 -11.57 31.00
CA ARG A 16 -16.18 -10.38 30.84
C ARG A 16 -14.66 -10.62 31.02
N GLY A 17 -14.18 -11.87 31.07
CA GLY A 17 -12.77 -12.15 31.44
C GLY A 17 -11.72 -12.09 30.32
N PHE A 18 -12.02 -12.61 29.11
CA PHE A 18 -11.03 -12.74 28.03
C PHE A 18 -11.44 -11.98 26.75
N PHE A 19 -12.68 -12.16 26.29
CA PHE A 19 -13.20 -11.43 25.14
C PHE A 19 -13.36 -9.92 25.40
N GLY A 20 -13.64 -9.53 26.65
CA GLY A 20 -13.68 -8.12 27.04
C GLY A 20 -12.32 -7.41 26.97
N THR A 21 -11.23 -8.13 27.26
CA THR A 21 -9.85 -7.62 27.15
C THR A 21 -9.44 -7.46 25.70
N ILE A 22 -9.75 -8.43 24.85
CA ILE A 22 -9.50 -8.35 23.40
C ILE A 22 -10.29 -7.18 22.78
N ALA A 23 -11.56 -7.01 23.14
CA ALA A 23 -12.37 -5.89 22.65
C ALA A 23 -11.80 -4.52 23.07
N ARG A 24 -11.26 -4.40 24.28
CA ARG A 24 -10.56 -3.18 24.73
C ARG A 24 -9.26 -2.94 23.98
N PHE A 25 -8.49 -3.99 23.72
CA PHE A 25 -7.25 -3.88 22.94
C PHE A 25 -7.50 -3.36 21.52
N PHE A 26 -8.52 -3.87 20.82
CA PHE A 26 -8.90 -3.34 19.50
C PHE A 26 -9.39 -1.89 19.56
N ALA A 27 -10.12 -1.50 20.62
CA ALA A 27 -10.54 -0.12 20.83
C ALA A 27 -9.35 0.83 21.04
N GLU A 28 -8.32 0.39 21.79
CA GLU A 28 -7.07 1.13 21.97
C GLU A 28 -6.30 1.26 20.66
N VAL A 29 -6.11 0.17 19.91
CA VAL A 29 -5.46 0.17 18.59
C VAL A 29 -6.17 1.10 17.62
N MET A 30 -7.50 1.07 17.56
CA MET A 30 -8.27 1.99 16.70
C MET A 30 -8.06 3.46 17.11
N SER A 31 -7.96 3.72 18.43
CA SER A 31 -7.67 5.06 18.94
C SER A 31 -6.25 5.53 18.59
N GLU A 32 -5.28 4.62 18.61
CA GLU A 32 -3.87 4.88 18.30
C GLU A 32 -3.67 5.05 16.79
N LEU A 33 -4.33 4.23 15.98
CA LEU A 33 -4.33 4.35 14.51
C LEU A 33 -4.98 5.66 14.05
N LYS A 34 -5.92 6.23 14.81
CA LYS A 34 -6.49 7.55 14.51
C LYS A 34 -5.50 8.70 14.77
N LYS A 35 -4.44 8.45 15.53
CA LYS A 35 -3.31 9.38 15.73
C LYS A 35 -2.27 9.26 14.62
N VAL A 36 -2.32 8.20 13.82
CA VAL A 36 -1.52 8.13 12.60
C VAL A 36 -2.10 9.15 11.64
N VAL A 37 -1.33 10.21 11.41
CA VAL A 37 -1.66 11.27 10.46
C VAL A 37 -2.04 10.62 9.14
N THR A 38 -3.33 10.70 8.78
CA THR A 38 -3.79 10.17 7.51
C THR A 38 -3.27 11.08 6.42
N PRO A 39 -2.46 10.55 5.48
CA PRO A 39 -1.74 11.38 4.54
C PRO A 39 -2.74 12.14 3.67
N THR A 40 -2.41 13.41 3.40
CA THR A 40 -3.23 14.22 2.49
C THR A 40 -3.06 13.69 1.07
N ARG A 41 -4.09 13.77 0.22
CA ARG A 41 -3.98 13.30 -1.17
C ARG A 41 -2.85 13.97 -1.95
N LYS A 42 -2.46 15.18 -1.55
CA LYS A 42 -1.36 15.94 -2.16
C LYS A 42 0.01 15.33 -1.86
N GLU A 43 0.25 14.88 -0.63
CA GLU A 43 1.49 14.20 -0.26
C GLU A 43 1.62 12.86 -0.99
N LEU A 44 0.51 12.12 -1.12
CA LEU A 44 0.50 10.86 -1.85
C LEU A 44 0.90 11.03 -3.31
N ILE A 45 0.34 12.04 -4.00
CA ILE A 45 0.68 12.32 -5.39
C ILE A 45 2.14 12.76 -5.53
N ASN A 46 2.66 13.56 -4.61
CA ASN A 46 4.06 13.98 -4.66
C ASN A 46 5.02 12.79 -4.48
N MET A 47 4.76 11.90 -3.52
CA MET A 47 5.59 10.70 -3.30
C MET A 47 5.51 9.76 -4.50
N PHE A 48 4.31 9.55 -5.05
CA PHE A 48 4.13 8.77 -6.27
C PHE A 48 4.80 9.41 -7.49
N GLY A 49 4.70 10.73 -7.64
CA GLY A 49 5.30 11.48 -8.74
C GLY A 49 6.82 11.41 -8.77
N VAL A 50 7.48 11.48 -7.61
CA VAL A 50 8.93 11.28 -7.49
C VAL A 50 9.32 9.87 -7.94
N VAL A 51 8.59 8.85 -7.50
CA VAL A 51 8.84 7.45 -7.92
C VAL A 51 8.64 7.29 -9.43
N LEU A 52 7.56 7.84 -9.99
CA LEU A 52 7.28 7.77 -11.42
C LEU A 52 8.38 8.46 -12.24
N GLY A 53 8.81 9.66 -11.83
CA GLY A 53 9.92 10.36 -12.47
C GLY A 53 11.23 9.56 -12.42
N PHE A 54 11.54 8.96 -11.28
CA PHE A 54 12.72 8.11 -11.13
C PHE A 54 12.68 6.88 -12.03
N VAL A 55 11.54 6.19 -12.11
CA VAL A 55 11.35 5.02 -12.99
C VAL A 55 11.53 5.41 -14.46
N ILE A 56 10.99 6.56 -14.89
CA ILE A 56 11.16 7.06 -16.26
C ILE A 56 12.64 7.27 -16.58
N VAL A 57 13.40 7.88 -15.67
CA VAL A 57 14.85 8.09 -15.86
C VAL A 57 15.59 6.76 -16.01
N MET A 58 15.26 5.76 -15.18
CA MET A 58 15.84 4.41 -15.30
C MET A 58 15.49 3.74 -16.62
N ILE A 59 14.24 3.85 -17.09
CA ILE A 59 13.83 3.33 -18.40
C ILE A 59 14.66 3.97 -19.51
N VAL A 60 14.84 5.29 -19.49
CA VAL A 60 15.62 6.01 -20.52
C VAL A 60 17.07 5.53 -20.53
N ILE A 61 17.69 5.38 -19.35
CA ILE A 61 19.08 4.93 -19.25
C ILE A 61 19.22 3.49 -19.76
N VAL A 62 18.37 2.58 -19.29
CA VAL A 62 18.38 1.17 -19.69
C VAL A 62 18.18 1.06 -21.20
N LEU A 63 17.12 1.66 -21.76
CA LEU A 63 16.88 1.66 -23.20
C LEU A 63 18.05 2.20 -24.02
N THR A 64 18.70 3.27 -23.56
CA THR A 64 19.86 3.85 -24.25
C THR A 64 21.02 2.87 -24.25
N VAL A 65 21.32 2.29 -23.09
CA VAL A 65 22.38 1.29 -22.92
C VAL A 65 22.07 0.07 -23.79
N ASP A 66 20.89 -0.54 -23.69
CA ASP A 66 20.47 -1.69 -24.49
C ASP A 66 20.58 -1.42 -26.00
N PHE A 67 20.19 -0.23 -26.45
CA PHE A 67 20.29 0.16 -27.86
C PHE A 67 21.74 0.28 -28.33
N VAL A 68 22.59 0.93 -27.54
CA VAL A 68 24.02 1.10 -27.87
C VAL A 68 24.72 -0.24 -27.89
N PHE A 69 24.53 -1.06 -26.86
CA PHE A 69 25.13 -2.39 -26.78
C PHE A 69 24.61 -3.32 -27.88
N GLY A 70 23.31 -3.30 -28.17
CA GLY A 70 22.74 -4.07 -29.28
C GLY A 70 23.37 -3.69 -30.63
N LYS A 71 23.56 -2.40 -30.91
CA LYS A 71 24.24 -1.94 -32.12
C LYS A 71 25.72 -2.30 -32.16
N LEU A 72 26.44 -2.17 -31.05
CA LEU A 72 27.87 -2.48 -30.97
C LEU A 72 28.13 -3.97 -31.16
N ILE A 73 27.34 -4.83 -30.50
CA ILE A 73 27.42 -6.29 -30.64
C ILE A 73 27.06 -6.70 -32.07
N GLY A 74 26.00 -6.13 -32.62
CA GLY A 74 25.62 -6.32 -34.02
C GLY A 74 26.79 -6.01 -34.95
N PHE A 75 27.37 -4.81 -34.83
CA PHE A 75 28.52 -4.40 -35.67
C PHE A 75 29.77 -5.28 -35.48
N ALA A 76 30.06 -5.70 -34.25
CA ALA A 76 31.27 -6.46 -33.93
C ALA A 76 31.21 -7.93 -34.39
N PHE A 77 30.05 -8.58 -34.27
CA PHE A 77 29.91 -10.02 -34.50
C PHE A 77 29.13 -10.39 -35.76
N ALA A 78 28.23 -9.53 -36.22
CA ALA A 78 27.38 -9.79 -37.36
C ALA A 78 27.56 -8.71 -38.42
N ARG A 79 28.17 -9.05 -39.56
CA ARG A 79 28.00 -8.28 -40.82
C ARG A 79 26.55 -8.42 -41.35
N THR A 80 25.55 -8.49 -40.48
CA THR A 80 24.14 -8.60 -40.80
C THR A 80 23.32 -7.97 -39.66
N PRO A 81 22.31 -7.16 -39.99
CA PRO A 81 21.51 -6.45 -39.00
C PRO A 81 20.72 -7.47 -38.20
N ILE A 82 20.97 -7.53 -36.89
CA ILE A 82 20.11 -8.25 -35.95
C ILE A 82 18.80 -7.47 -35.78
N TRP A 83 17.94 -7.63 -36.78
CA TRP A 83 16.52 -7.81 -36.54
C TRP A 83 16.01 -9.04 -37.31
N PRO A 84 16.10 -10.24 -36.73
CA PRO A 84 15.27 -11.36 -37.11
C PRO A 84 14.12 -11.50 -36.11
N LEU A 85 12.99 -10.92 -36.48
CA LEU A 85 11.62 -11.43 -36.26
C LEU A 85 11.23 -11.77 -34.80
N TRP A 86 10.93 -10.72 -34.04
CA TRP A 86 9.56 -10.45 -33.57
C TRP A 86 9.24 -8.97 -33.81
#